data_AF-A0A3S4VK43-F1
#
_entry.id   AF-A0A3S4VK43-F1
#
_cell.length_a   1.000
_cell.length_b   1.000
_cell.length_c   1.000
_cell.angle_alpha   90.00
_cell.angle_beta   90.00
_cell.angle_gamma   90.00
#
_symmetry.space_group_name_H-M   'P 1'
#
loop_
_entity.id
_entity.type
_entity.pdbx_description
1 polymer ?
#
loop_
_entity_poly.entity_id
_entity_poly.type
_entity_poly.pdbx_seq_one_letter_code
_entity_poly.pdbx_strand_id
1 'polypeptide(L)'
;MTRVAVCELGPVTIRRLDGVPRTADPDLADAALQAGDDPMTVVGERAVRTAAVWRRVLTPLLDGASEAHLIHPSWWPATRPAMVAAAAAGLADRVLTRPRSASAAADAVVEIGPDQLLVARAGGHVVETRSGTTEALAARVAELVDGAGSVALDAPADVPGATVLGGLITARLRTGVTPVDPRQWAIEPAAPDLPTPARAGNRWRWVAGVGLGGALAGAAWLAAPEAAVDAPPTVALVEGRISTAVPDGWAVRRVTDGPGSARLEVAAPGEPAAVLHLTQAAVPGGDLPAVAATLHAALREQPPGVFVDFNPTDRRAQRPAITYREIRPGAEIRWTVLVDDGIRIGIGCVGPPELSAVCDAAIGSAHRIR
;
A
#
# COMPACT_ATOMS: atom_id res chain seq x y z
N MET A 1 -24.54 -4.44 31.34
CA MET A 1 -24.08 -3.26 30.58
C MET A 1 -23.17 -3.79 29.48
N THR A 2 -23.49 -3.52 28.22
CA THR A 2 -22.59 -3.82 27.09
C THR A 2 -21.33 -2.97 27.25
N ARG A 3 -20.16 -3.63 27.32
CA ARG A 3 -18.87 -2.94 27.42
C ARG A 3 -18.31 -2.78 26.01
N VAL A 4 -18.45 -1.58 25.46
CA VAL A 4 -17.92 -1.25 24.13
C VAL A 4 -16.45 -0.84 24.27
N ALA A 5 -15.57 -1.48 23.50
CA ALA A 5 -14.18 -1.06 23.33
C ALA A 5 -14.04 -0.30 22.00
N VAL A 6 -13.38 0.86 22.02
CA VAL A 6 -13.09 1.66 20.82
C VAL A 6 -11.58 1.70 20.63
N CYS A 7 -11.09 1.13 19.54
CA CYS A 7 -9.66 1.02 19.25
C CYS A 7 -9.28 1.82 18.00
N GLU A 8 -8.26 2.66 18.14
CA GLU A 8 -7.55 3.30 17.03
C GLU A 8 -6.47 2.36 16.51
N LEU A 9 -6.43 2.11 15.20
CA LEU A 9 -5.53 1.16 14.54
C LEU A 9 -4.56 1.86 13.57
N GLY A 10 -3.52 2.47 14.11
CA GLY A 10 -2.57 3.25 13.33
C GLY A 10 -3.08 4.66 13.05
N PRO A 11 -2.38 5.48 12.24
CA PRO A 11 -1.32 5.01 11.34
C PRO A 11 0.04 4.77 12.01
N VAL A 12 0.25 5.27 13.23
CA VAL A 12 1.49 5.09 13.99
C VAL A 12 1.27 4.28 15.26
N THR A 13 0.17 4.53 15.97
CA THR A 13 -0.11 3.90 17.26
C THR A 13 -1.38 3.05 17.21
N ILE A 14 -1.40 1.97 18.00
CA ILE A 14 -2.60 1.15 18.21
C ILE A 14 -3.00 1.26 19.67
N ARG A 15 -4.21 1.76 19.94
CA ARG A 15 -4.66 2.01 21.33
C ARG A 15 -6.17 1.93 21.49
N ARG A 16 -6.59 1.59 22.70
CA ARG A 16 -7.97 1.69 23.17
C ARG A 16 -8.23 3.09 23.71
N LEU A 17 -9.33 3.70 23.27
CA LEU A 17 -9.71 5.08 23.55
C LEU A 17 -10.78 5.20 24.65
N ASP A 18 -11.55 4.14 24.93
CA ASP A 18 -12.55 4.13 25.99
C ASP A 18 -11.95 3.74 27.35
N GLY A 19 -12.38 4.44 28.40
CA GLY A 19 -11.95 4.17 29.78
C GLY A 19 -10.49 4.57 30.03
N VAL A 20 -9.73 3.70 30.71
CA VAL A 20 -8.30 3.92 30.96
C VAL A 20 -7.54 3.66 29.66
N PRO A 21 -6.79 4.65 29.12
CA PRO A 21 -6.02 4.47 27.89
C PRO A 21 -5.11 3.25 27.97
N ARG A 22 -5.20 2.39 26.96
CA ARG A 22 -4.34 1.21 26.83
C ARG A 22 -3.73 1.21 25.45
N THR A 23 -2.42 1.22 25.37
CA THR A 23 -1.67 1.13 24.12
C THR A 23 -1.23 -0.32 23.93
N ALA A 24 -1.24 -0.78 22.68
CA ALA A 24 -0.65 -2.06 22.34
C ALA A 24 0.86 -2.08 22.64
N ASP A 25 1.41 -3.28 22.72
CA ASP A 25 2.86 -3.48 22.72
C ASP A 25 3.48 -2.80 21.48
N PRO A 26 4.46 -1.89 21.62
CA PRO A 26 4.99 -1.10 20.51
C PRO A 26 5.59 -1.95 19.39
N ASP A 27 6.30 -3.04 19.71
CA ASP A 27 6.96 -3.89 18.71
C ASP A 27 5.92 -4.68 17.91
N LEU A 28 4.87 -5.17 18.57
CA LEU A 28 3.76 -5.83 17.89
C LEU A 28 2.91 -4.86 17.08
N ALA A 29 2.72 -3.63 17.57
CA ALA A 29 1.97 -2.60 16.87
C ALA A 29 2.69 -2.17 15.59
N ASP A 30 4.00 -1.90 15.67
CA ASP A 30 4.81 -1.56 14.49
C ASP A 30 4.82 -2.72 13.49
N ALA A 31 5.08 -3.95 13.95
CA ALA A 31 5.04 -5.13 13.07
C ALA A 31 3.69 -5.31 12.37
N ALA A 32 2.57 -5.06 13.05
CA ALA A 32 1.23 -5.17 12.47
C ALA A 32 0.95 -4.06 11.43
N LEU A 33 1.35 -2.82 11.71
CA LEU A 33 1.12 -1.68 10.82
C LEU A 33 2.02 -1.73 9.58
N GLN A 34 3.30 -2.08 9.75
CA GLN A 34 4.29 -2.18 8.67
C GLN A 34 4.04 -3.37 7.73
N ALA A 35 3.40 -4.42 8.21
CA ALA A 35 3.01 -5.57 7.37
C ALA A 35 2.14 -5.13 6.18
N GLY A 36 1.35 -4.08 6.38
CA GLY A 36 0.36 -3.67 5.42
C GLY A 36 -0.62 -4.80 5.10
N ASP A 37 -0.67 -5.20 3.83
CA ASP A 37 -1.51 -6.31 3.34
C ASP A 37 -0.73 -7.62 3.16
N ASP A 38 0.54 -7.64 3.56
CA ASP A 38 1.34 -8.85 3.54
C ASP A 38 0.76 -9.87 4.54
N PRO A 39 0.49 -11.12 4.13
CA PRO A 39 0.06 -12.17 5.05
C PRO A 39 1.09 -12.49 6.14
N MET A 40 2.34 -12.06 5.97
CA MET A 40 3.45 -12.25 6.90
C MET A 40 4.05 -10.92 7.35
N THR A 41 4.50 -10.89 8.60
CA THR A 41 5.30 -9.81 9.17
C THR A 41 6.39 -10.38 10.06
N VAL A 42 7.27 -9.53 10.58
CA VAL A 42 8.32 -9.95 11.51
C VAL A 42 8.13 -9.31 12.87
N VAL A 43 8.27 -10.14 13.90
CA VAL A 43 8.32 -9.70 15.30
C VAL A 43 9.65 -10.20 15.86
N GLY A 44 10.52 -9.28 16.29
CA GLY A 44 11.92 -9.61 16.60
C GLY A 44 12.64 -10.13 15.36
N GLU A 45 13.12 -11.37 15.41
CA GLU A 45 13.83 -12.04 14.28
C GLU A 45 13.00 -13.15 13.62
N ARG A 46 11.68 -13.20 13.88
CA ARG A 46 10.83 -14.32 13.42
C ARG A 46 9.75 -13.84 12.47
N ALA A 47 9.70 -14.45 11.28
CA ALA A 47 8.55 -14.33 10.38
C ALA A 47 7.32 -15.02 10.99
N VAL A 48 6.22 -14.28 11.08
CA VAL A 48 4.96 -14.69 11.70
C VAL A 48 3.78 -14.23 10.85
N ARG A 49 2.64 -14.92 10.96
CA ARG A 49 1.42 -14.53 10.25
C ARG A 49 0.95 -13.16 10.76
N THR A 50 0.71 -12.22 9.85
CA THR A 50 0.21 -10.87 10.16
C THR A 50 -1.10 -10.94 10.96
N ALA A 51 -2.01 -11.86 10.59
CA ALA A 51 -3.25 -12.09 11.34
C ALA A 51 -3.00 -12.54 12.80
N ALA A 52 -1.95 -13.33 13.06
CA ALA A 52 -1.60 -13.75 14.41
C ALA A 52 -1.04 -12.59 15.24
N VAL A 53 -0.27 -11.68 14.61
CA VAL A 53 0.20 -10.45 15.26
C VAL A 53 -0.97 -9.53 15.58
N TRP A 54 -1.89 -9.30 14.64
CA TRP A 54 -3.13 -8.55 14.90
C TRP A 54 -3.92 -9.12 16.08
N ARG A 55 -4.08 -10.45 16.16
CA ARG A 55 -4.75 -11.07 17.31
C ARG A 55 -4.03 -10.78 18.63
N ARG A 56 -2.70 -10.88 18.66
CA ARG A 56 -1.88 -10.58 19.86
C ARG A 56 -1.99 -9.11 20.28
N VAL A 57 -1.99 -8.20 19.32
CA VAL A 57 -2.20 -6.75 19.54
C VAL A 57 -3.57 -6.48 20.14
N LEU A 58 -4.63 -7.10 19.60
CA LEU A 58 -6.01 -6.82 19.99
C LEU A 58 -6.44 -7.49 21.29
N THR A 59 -5.86 -8.65 21.64
CA THR A 59 -6.23 -9.41 22.86
C THR A 59 -6.26 -8.56 24.14
N PRO A 60 -5.18 -7.83 24.51
CA PRO A 60 -5.22 -6.99 25.71
C PRO A 60 -6.11 -5.75 25.57
N LEU A 61 -6.33 -5.24 24.36
CA LEU A 61 -7.16 -4.06 24.11
C LEU A 61 -8.65 -4.39 24.26
N LEU A 62 -9.05 -5.57 23.80
CA LEU A 62 -10.45 -6.01 23.78
C LEU A 62 -10.85 -6.77 25.05
N ASP A 63 -9.95 -6.93 26.02
CA ASP A 63 -10.22 -7.63 27.27
C ASP A 63 -11.48 -7.09 27.98
N GLY A 64 -12.40 -8.02 28.26
CA GLY A 64 -13.71 -7.78 28.87
C GLY A 64 -14.73 -7.00 28.04
N ALA A 65 -14.48 -6.76 26.74
CA ALA A 65 -15.41 -6.07 25.85
C ALA A 65 -16.45 -7.02 25.25
N SER A 66 -17.72 -6.62 25.25
CA SER A 66 -18.78 -7.33 24.52
C SER A 66 -18.89 -6.86 23.07
N GLU A 67 -18.53 -5.61 22.79
CA GLU A 67 -18.52 -5.04 21.44
C GLU A 67 -17.22 -4.27 21.21
N ALA A 68 -16.63 -4.39 20.02
CA ALA A 68 -15.38 -3.75 19.64
C ALA A 68 -15.56 -2.92 18.36
N HIS A 69 -15.19 -1.65 18.41
CA HIS A 69 -15.16 -0.72 17.28
C HIS A 69 -13.69 -0.47 16.92
N LEU A 70 -13.28 -0.97 15.75
CA LEU A 70 -11.93 -0.91 15.25
C LEU A 70 -11.84 0.19 14.19
N ILE A 71 -11.32 1.35 14.58
CA ILE A 71 -11.21 2.54 13.75
C ILE A 71 -9.85 2.55 13.08
N HIS A 72 -9.84 2.56 11.74
CA HIS A 72 -8.63 2.48 10.95
C HIS A 72 -8.50 3.67 9.98
N PRO A 73 -7.28 4.01 9.53
CA PRO A 73 -7.09 5.01 8.48
C PRO A 73 -7.94 4.73 7.24
N SER A 74 -8.50 5.77 6.64
CA SER A 74 -9.46 5.61 5.54
C SER A 74 -8.84 5.15 4.23
N TRP A 75 -7.52 5.28 4.09
CA TRP A 75 -6.77 4.82 2.92
C TRP A 75 -6.41 3.32 2.95
N TRP A 76 -6.79 2.61 4.02
CA TRP A 76 -6.58 1.17 4.06
C TRP A 76 -7.44 0.47 3.00
N PRO A 77 -6.87 -0.46 2.22
CA PRO A 77 -7.66 -1.25 1.31
C PRO A 77 -8.58 -2.20 2.08
N ALA A 78 -9.74 -2.53 1.49
CA ALA A 78 -10.80 -3.28 2.17
C ALA A 78 -10.37 -4.66 2.72
N THR A 79 -9.31 -5.25 2.17
CA THR A 79 -8.70 -6.50 2.65
C THR A 79 -8.13 -6.36 4.06
N ARG A 80 -7.57 -5.20 4.41
CA ARG A 80 -6.92 -4.99 5.70
C ARG A 80 -7.91 -4.94 6.86
N PRO A 81 -8.97 -4.10 6.85
CA PRO A 81 -10.00 -4.14 7.88
C PRO A 81 -10.64 -5.53 8.03
N ALA A 82 -10.86 -6.25 6.92
CA ALA A 82 -11.40 -7.61 6.97
C ALA A 82 -10.45 -8.59 7.68
N MET A 83 -9.15 -8.54 7.41
CA MET A 83 -8.12 -9.33 8.11
C MET A 83 -8.12 -9.03 9.61
N VAL A 84 -8.16 -7.75 9.97
CA VAL A 84 -8.17 -7.33 11.37
C VAL A 84 -9.45 -7.77 12.08
N ALA A 85 -10.61 -7.62 11.44
CA ALA A 85 -11.88 -8.11 11.97
C ALA A 85 -11.86 -9.63 12.20
N ALA A 86 -11.29 -10.39 11.25
CA ALA A 86 -11.11 -11.82 11.40
C ALA A 86 -10.16 -12.18 12.55
N ALA A 87 -9.05 -11.45 12.74
CA ALA A 87 -8.13 -11.64 13.85
C ALA A 87 -8.77 -11.33 15.22
N ALA A 88 -9.69 -10.38 15.24
CA ALA A 88 -10.49 -9.98 16.41
C ALA A 88 -11.62 -10.95 16.75
N ALA A 89 -11.97 -11.87 15.84
CA ALA A 89 -13.07 -12.81 16.05
C ALA A 89 -12.85 -13.64 17.33
N GLY A 90 -13.90 -13.71 18.15
CA GLY A 90 -13.88 -14.39 19.46
C GLY A 90 -13.12 -13.65 20.56
N LEU A 91 -12.62 -12.43 20.33
CA LEU A 91 -12.12 -11.55 21.39
C LEU A 91 -13.23 -10.63 21.96
N ALA A 92 -14.30 -10.41 21.21
CA ALA A 92 -15.52 -9.72 21.61
C ALA A 92 -16.73 -10.39 20.91
N ASP A 93 -17.94 -10.25 21.45
CA ASP A 93 -19.15 -10.84 20.87
C ASP A 93 -19.48 -10.22 19.51
N ARG A 94 -19.19 -8.92 19.35
CA ARG A 94 -19.40 -8.16 18.12
C ARG A 94 -18.17 -7.32 17.78
N VAL A 95 -17.70 -7.42 16.55
CA VAL A 95 -16.58 -6.61 16.02
C VAL A 95 -17.09 -5.80 14.83
N LEU A 96 -16.86 -4.49 14.87
CA LEU A 96 -17.18 -3.54 13.81
C LEU A 96 -15.91 -2.81 13.40
N THR A 97 -15.64 -2.71 12.10
CA THR A 97 -14.54 -1.90 11.56
C THR A 97 -15.11 -0.64 10.91
N ARG A 98 -14.45 0.50 11.11
CA ARG A 98 -14.84 1.76 10.46
C ARG A 98 -13.61 2.57 10.00
N PRO A 99 -13.66 3.18 8.82
CA PRO A 99 -12.66 4.18 8.44
C PRO A 99 -12.84 5.46 9.27
N ARG A 100 -11.74 6.16 9.56
CA ARG A 100 -11.75 7.44 10.30
C ARG A 100 -12.66 8.49 9.67
N SER A 101 -12.71 8.55 8.34
CA SER A 101 -13.52 9.49 7.57
C SER A 101 -15.02 9.31 7.78
N ALA A 102 -15.48 8.09 8.05
CA ALA A 102 -16.88 7.81 8.34
C ALA A 102 -17.29 8.27 9.77
N SER A 103 -16.32 8.69 10.58
CA SER A 103 -16.57 9.09 11.97
C SER A 103 -16.61 10.61 12.16
N ALA A 104 -16.39 11.38 11.08
CA ALA A 104 -16.42 12.83 11.12
C ALA A 104 -17.69 13.39 10.46
N ALA A 105 -18.33 14.35 11.11
CA ALA A 105 -19.48 15.07 10.58
C ALA A 105 -19.03 16.35 9.84
N ALA A 106 -18.52 16.20 8.61
CA ALA A 106 -18.07 17.32 7.77
C ALA A 106 -18.28 17.03 6.27
N ASP A 107 -18.34 18.09 5.45
CA ASP A 107 -18.48 17.97 3.99
C ASP A 107 -17.22 17.39 3.33
N ALA A 108 -16.06 17.64 3.94
CA ALA A 108 -14.80 17.01 3.59
C ALA A 108 -14.03 16.58 4.84
N VAL A 109 -13.30 15.46 4.73
CA VAL A 109 -12.38 14.98 5.76
C VAL A 109 -10.97 14.92 5.17
N VAL A 110 -10.01 15.52 5.86
CA VAL A 110 -8.59 15.45 5.52
C VAL A 110 -7.88 14.62 6.58
N GLU A 111 -7.28 13.51 6.18
CA GLU A 111 -6.47 12.66 7.07
C GLU A 111 -5.00 12.72 6.68
N ILE A 112 -4.12 12.98 7.66
CA ILE A 112 -2.68 13.07 7.47
C ILE A 112 -2.01 11.85 8.08
N GLY A 113 -1.53 10.92 7.25
CA GLY A 113 -0.68 9.80 7.62
C GLY A 113 0.81 10.10 7.43
N PRO A 114 1.73 9.17 7.78
CA PRO A 114 3.18 9.36 7.64
C PRO A 114 3.61 9.69 6.20
N ASP A 115 3.17 8.87 5.24
CA ASP A 115 3.55 8.99 3.83
C ASP A 115 2.36 9.36 2.92
N GLN A 116 1.16 9.40 3.49
CA GLN A 116 -0.09 9.55 2.74
C GLN A 116 -0.93 10.68 3.30
N LEU A 117 -1.67 11.33 2.43
CA LEU A 117 -2.71 12.29 2.75
C LEU A 117 -3.99 11.88 2.03
N LEU A 118 -5.10 11.80 2.75
CA LEU A 118 -6.40 11.47 2.17
C LEU A 118 -7.33 12.66 2.28
N VAL A 119 -8.06 12.95 1.21
CA VAL A 119 -9.19 13.89 1.19
C VAL A 119 -10.45 13.12 0.79
N ALA A 120 -11.37 12.94 1.72
CA ALA A 120 -12.68 12.32 1.49
C ALA A 120 -13.79 13.37 1.39
N ARG A 121 -14.75 13.13 0.49
CA ARG A 121 -15.92 13.97 0.23
C ARG A 121 -17.14 13.10 -0.09
N ALA A 122 -18.31 13.72 -0.13
CA ALA A 122 -19.50 13.09 -0.72
C ALA A 122 -19.20 12.68 -2.17
N GLY A 123 -19.21 11.37 -2.45
CA GLY A 123 -18.96 10.81 -3.78
C GLY A 123 -17.60 10.15 -3.99
N GLY A 124 -16.66 10.24 -3.04
CA GLY A 124 -15.38 9.53 -3.13
C GLY A 124 -14.26 10.11 -2.27
N HIS A 125 -13.06 9.58 -2.46
CA HIS A 125 -11.86 10.08 -1.79
C HIS A 125 -10.68 10.10 -2.76
N VAL A 126 -9.71 10.96 -2.47
CA VAL A 126 -8.41 11.04 -3.13
C VAL A 126 -7.33 10.71 -2.12
N VAL A 127 -6.37 9.87 -2.49
CA VAL A 127 -5.18 9.58 -1.70
C VAL A 127 -3.97 10.14 -2.44
N GLU A 128 -3.25 11.05 -1.80
CA GLU A 128 -2.02 11.68 -2.29
C GLU A 128 -0.83 11.14 -1.49
N THR A 129 0.32 10.99 -2.14
CA THR A 129 1.59 10.77 -1.43
C THR A 129 2.06 12.09 -0.83
N ARG A 130 2.63 12.07 0.39
CA ARG A 130 3.25 13.25 1.02
C ARG A 130 4.64 13.54 0.44
N SER A 131 4.71 13.70 -0.87
CA SER A 131 5.92 14.09 -1.61
C SER A 131 5.93 15.59 -1.89
N GLY A 132 7.09 16.23 -1.80
CA GLY A 132 7.26 17.66 -2.06
C GLY A 132 7.20 18.53 -0.80
N THR A 133 7.03 19.84 -0.97
CA THR A 133 7.02 20.79 0.14
C THR A 133 5.68 20.77 0.88
N THR A 134 5.72 21.07 2.17
CA THR A 134 4.52 21.13 3.02
C THR A 134 3.54 22.19 2.51
N GLU A 135 4.04 23.29 1.94
CA GLU A 135 3.25 24.35 1.34
C GLU A 135 2.52 23.91 0.06
N ALA A 136 3.17 23.10 -0.78
CA ALA A 136 2.56 22.56 -1.99
C ALA A 136 1.46 21.56 -1.63
N LEU A 137 1.69 20.69 -0.65
CA LEU A 137 0.67 19.78 -0.12
C LEU A 137 -0.53 20.56 0.46
N ALA A 138 -0.27 21.60 1.25
CA ALA A 138 -1.34 22.42 1.82
C ALA A 138 -2.16 23.16 0.74
N ALA A 139 -1.52 23.64 -0.33
CA ALA A 139 -2.20 24.23 -1.48
C ALA A 139 -3.05 23.19 -2.22
N ARG A 140 -2.50 21.99 -2.43
CA ARG A 140 -3.21 20.87 -3.05
C ARG A 140 -4.45 20.45 -2.25
N VAL A 141 -4.36 20.37 -0.93
CA VAL A 141 -5.52 20.11 -0.08
C VAL A 141 -6.57 21.19 -0.27
N ALA A 142 -6.17 22.47 -0.28
CA ALA A 142 -7.11 23.58 -0.45
C ALA A 142 -7.87 23.51 -1.78
N GLU A 143 -7.22 23.10 -2.87
CA GLU A 143 -7.89 22.81 -4.15
C GLU A 143 -8.89 21.66 -4.03
N LEU A 144 -8.47 20.54 -3.41
CA LEU A 144 -9.30 19.34 -3.28
C LEU A 144 -10.52 19.56 -2.37
N VAL A 145 -10.42 20.44 -1.38
CA VAL A 145 -11.53 20.81 -0.48
C VAL A 145 -12.25 22.10 -0.89
N ASP A 146 -11.98 22.64 -2.08
CA ASP A 146 -12.68 23.83 -2.58
C ASP A 146 -14.19 23.56 -2.72
N GLY A 147 -15.00 24.49 -2.23
CA GLY A 147 -16.46 24.36 -2.18
C GLY A 147 -17.04 23.50 -1.04
N ALA A 148 -16.24 22.93 -0.14
CA ALA A 148 -16.77 22.27 1.07
C ALA A 148 -17.23 23.34 2.08
N GLY A 149 -18.41 23.18 2.68
CA GLY A 149 -18.90 24.09 3.73
C GLY A 149 -18.18 23.91 5.06
N SER A 150 -17.69 22.69 5.33
CA SER A 150 -16.97 22.30 6.54
C SER A 150 -15.88 21.29 6.24
N VAL A 151 -14.75 21.38 6.95
CA VAL A 151 -13.61 20.45 6.81
C VAL A 151 -13.23 19.88 8.16
N ALA A 152 -13.26 18.56 8.29
CA ALA A 152 -12.66 17.86 9.43
C ALA A 152 -11.19 17.55 9.11
N LEU A 153 -10.28 17.88 10.02
CA LEU A 153 -8.84 17.72 9.84
C LEU A 153 -8.26 16.78 10.90
N ASP A 154 -7.89 15.58 10.47
CA ASP A 154 -7.15 14.60 11.26
C ASP A 154 -5.65 14.78 11.02
N ALA A 155 -5.02 15.55 11.91
CA ALA A 155 -3.59 15.88 11.90
C ALA A 155 -2.93 15.41 13.22
N PRO A 156 -2.74 14.09 13.41
CA PRO A 156 -2.34 13.53 14.69
C PRO A 156 -0.88 13.87 15.01
N ALA A 157 -0.60 14.25 16.26
CA ALA A 157 0.70 14.78 16.68
C ALA A 157 1.85 13.75 16.66
N ASP A 158 1.52 12.45 16.69
CA ASP A 158 2.46 11.33 16.57
C ASP A 158 2.85 11.04 15.11
N VAL A 159 2.22 11.68 14.13
CA VAL A 159 2.63 11.62 12.73
C VAL A 159 3.62 12.76 12.41
N PRO A 160 4.84 12.44 11.93
CA PRO A 160 5.84 13.44 11.58
C PRO A 160 5.32 14.51 10.61
N GLY A 161 5.46 15.78 11.00
CA GLY A 161 5.07 16.93 10.20
C GLY A 161 3.56 17.19 10.08
N ALA A 162 2.69 16.35 10.66
CA ALA A 162 1.24 16.49 10.52
C ALA A 162 0.72 17.79 11.15
N THR A 163 1.20 18.18 12.33
CA THR A 163 0.81 19.44 12.99
C THR A 163 1.16 20.67 12.15
N VAL A 164 2.33 20.67 11.52
CA VAL A 164 2.79 21.79 10.67
C VAL A 164 1.93 21.87 9.40
N LEU A 165 1.72 20.75 8.72
CA LEU A 165 0.87 20.67 7.54
C LEU A 165 -0.58 21.07 7.87
N GLY A 166 -1.12 20.58 8.98
CA GLY A 166 -2.46 20.91 9.45
C GLY A 166 -2.63 22.40 9.73
N GLY A 167 -1.63 23.04 10.34
CA GLY A 167 -1.62 24.50 10.52
C GLY A 167 -1.62 25.25 9.19
N LEU A 168 -0.84 24.81 8.20
CA LEU A 168 -0.78 25.41 6.87
C LEU A 168 -2.07 25.22 6.05
N ILE A 169 -2.76 24.09 6.22
CA ILE A 169 -4.09 23.85 5.63
C ILE A 169 -5.11 24.78 6.30
N THR A 170 -5.13 24.82 7.63
CA THR A 170 -6.04 25.68 8.40
C THR A 170 -5.89 27.15 8.04
N ALA A 171 -4.66 27.63 7.87
CA ALA A 171 -4.38 29.01 7.47
C ALA A 171 -4.82 29.35 6.02
N ARG A 172 -4.92 28.35 5.14
CA ARG A 172 -5.32 28.54 3.74
C ARG A 172 -6.83 28.49 3.55
N LEU A 173 -7.52 27.66 4.32
CA LEU A 173 -8.95 27.48 4.19
C LEU A 173 -9.70 28.67 4.78
N ARG A 174 -10.67 29.18 4.02
CA ARG A 174 -11.59 30.23 4.48
C ARG A 174 -12.79 29.66 5.23
N THR A 175 -12.98 28.33 5.14
CA THR A 175 -14.11 27.59 5.70
C THR A 175 -13.78 27.12 7.12
N GLY A 176 -14.79 26.68 7.87
CA GLY A 176 -14.57 26.15 9.21
C GLY A 176 -13.78 24.85 9.16
N VAL A 177 -12.59 24.84 9.75
CA VAL A 177 -11.77 23.64 9.95
C VAL A 177 -11.93 23.16 11.39
N THR A 178 -12.39 21.92 11.55
CA THR A 178 -12.56 21.28 12.86
C THR A 178 -11.52 20.17 13.02
N PRO A 179 -10.65 20.23 14.03
CA PRO A 179 -9.76 19.10 14.33
C PRO A 179 -10.56 17.85 14.67
N VAL A 180 -10.15 16.70 14.12
CA VAL A 180 -10.74 15.40 14.50
C VAL A 180 -10.26 15.04 15.90
N ASP A 181 -11.19 14.76 16.81
CA ASP A 181 -10.90 14.19 18.12
C ASP A 181 -11.19 12.67 18.09
N PRO A 182 -10.17 11.80 18.23
CA PRO A 182 -10.36 10.35 18.28
C PRO A 182 -11.39 9.87 19.32
N ARG A 183 -11.60 10.65 20.40
CA ARG A 183 -12.60 10.32 21.42
C ARG A 183 -14.04 10.40 20.89
N GLN A 184 -14.27 11.16 19.82
CA GLN A 184 -15.59 11.29 19.20
C GLN A 184 -15.96 10.05 18.38
N TRP A 185 -15.00 9.19 18.02
CA TRP A 185 -15.28 7.91 17.38
C TRP A 185 -16.05 6.94 18.29
N ALA A 186 -16.10 7.22 19.59
CA ALA A 186 -16.85 6.44 20.57
C ALA A 186 -18.35 6.79 20.64
N ILE A 187 -18.81 7.80 19.89
CA ILE A 187 -20.16 8.36 20.03
C ILE A 187 -21.00 8.07 18.77
N GLU A 188 -22.18 7.50 19.03
CA GLU A 188 -23.28 7.06 18.14
C GLU A 188 -23.21 5.69 17.43
N PRO A 189 -24.20 4.81 17.70
CA PRO A 189 -24.61 3.76 16.77
C PRO A 189 -25.60 4.34 15.76
N ALA A 190 -25.20 4.43 14.49
CA ALA A 190 -26.13 4.49 13.39
C ALA A 190 -25.64 3.59 12.25
N ALA A 191 -26.49 2.65 11.85
CA ALA A 191 -26.45 2.02 10.54
C ALA A 191 -27.77 2.34 9.84
N PRO A 192 -27.73 2.48 8.51
CA PRO A 192 -28.26 1.39 7.69
C PRO A 192 -27.27 0.93 6.61
N ASP A 193 -27.52 -0.27 6.11
CA ASP A 193 -26.78 -0.98 5.05
C ASP A 193 -26.37 -0.06 3.88
N LEU A 194 -25.08 -0.10 3.52
CA LEU A 194 -24.63 0.46 2.25
C LEU A 194 -24.94 -0.52 1.12
N PRO A 195 -25.55 -0.06 0.01
CA PRO A 195 -25.76 -0.91 -1.16
C PRO A 195 -24.41 -1.37 -1.72
N THR A 196 -24.35 -2.66 -2.07
CA THR A 196 -23.26 -3.25 -2.86
C THR A 196 -22.96 -2.34 -4.07
N PRO A 197 -21.70 -1.95 -4.33
CA PRO A 197 -21.39 -1.17 -5.52
C PRO A 197 -21.81 -1.97 -6.77
N ALA A 198 -22.67 -1.37 -7.59
CA ALA A 198 -23.05 -1.92 -8.87
C ALA A 198 -21.79 -2.09 -9.73
N ARG A 199 -21.59 -3.29 -10.28
CA ARG A 199 -20.57 -3.55 -11.30
C ARG A 199 -20.79 -2.60 -12.48
N ALA A 200 -19.99 -1.54 -12.56
CA ALA A 200 -19.89 -0.74 -13.76
C ALA A 200 -19.20 -1.58 -14.85
N GLY A 201 -20.00 -2.26 -15.67
CA GLY A 201 -19.53 -2.96 -16.85
C GLY A 201 -18.91 -1.96 -17.81
N ASN A 202 -17.59 -1.98 -17.91
CA ASN A 202 -16.86 -1.08 -18.79
C ASN A 202 -16.96 -1.58 -20.23
N ARG A 203 -17.77 -0.91 -21.04
CA ARG A 203 -18.01 -1.20 -22.45
C ARG A 203 -16.97 -0.41 -23.25
N TRP A 204 -15.77 -0.94 -23.37
CA TRP A 204 -14.75 -0.32 -24.23
C TRP A 204 -15.09 -0.61 -25.69
N ARG A 205 -15.61 0.40 -26.39
CA ARG A 205 -15.86 0.35 -27.83
C ARG A 205 -14.54 0.58 -28.54
N TRP A 206 -14.01 -0.47 -29.16
CA TRP A 206 -12.87 -0.39 -30.07
C TRP A 206 -13.24 0.48 -31.28
N VAL A 207 -12.49 1.57 -31.49
CA VAL A 207 -12.38 2.20 -32.80
C VAL A 207 -11.05 1.76 -33.38
N ALA A 208 -11.12 0.80 -34.30
CA ALA A 208 -9.98 0.34 -35.08
C ALA A 208 -9.59 1.41 -36.11
N GLY A 209 -8.35 1.90 -36.02
CA GLY A 209 -7.71 2.71 -37.06
C GLY A 209 -6.73 1.84 -37.84
N VAL A 210 -7.14 1.43 -39.03
CA VAL A 210 -6.30 0.77 -40.04
C VAL A 210 -5.33 1.79 -40.65
N GLY A 211 -4.05 1.43 -40.77
CA GLY A 211 -3.05 2.15 -41.54
C GLY A 211 -1.96 1.20 -42.02
N LEU A 212 -2.01 0.89 -43.32
CA LEU A 212 -1.24 -0.11 -44.05
C LEU A 212 -0.01 0.50 -44.74
N GLY A 213 1.08 -0.28 -44.86
CA GLY A 213 2.15 -0.11 -45.87
C GLY A 213 3.55 0.07 -45.27
N GLY A 214 4.63 -0.57 -45.70
CA GLY A 214 4.87 -1.53 -46.78
C GLY A 214 6.39 -1.65 -47.04
N ALA A 215 6.83 -2.83 -47.53
CA ALA A 215 8.06 -3.12 -48.30
C ALA A 215 9.44 -3.32 -47.60
N LEU A 216 9.79 -4.61 -47.40
CA LEU A 216 10.82 -5.43 -48.07
C LEU A 216 12.33 -5.04 -48.14
N ALA A 217 13.13 -6.11 -47.90
CA ALA A 217 14.53 -6.42 -48.32
C ALA A 217 15.65 -5.77 -47.47
N GLY A 218 16.74 -6.43 -47.07
CA GLY A 218 17.33 -7.74 -47.36
C GLY A 218 18.67 -7.88 -46.61
N ALA A 219 19.21 -9.10 -46.60
CA ALA A 219 20.33 -9.63 -45.81
C ALA A 219 21.60 -8.77 -45.61
N ALA A 220 22.23 -8.91 -44.43
CA ALA A 220 23.66 -9.22 -44.28
C ALA A 220 24.00 -9.60 -42.83
N TRP A 221 24.45 -10.84 -42.63
CA TRP A 221 25.12 -11.29 -41.41
C TRP A 221 26.53 -10.71 -41.38
N LEU A 222 26.80 -9.79 -40.43
CA LEU A 222 28.14 -9.48 -39.97
C LEU A 222 28.06 -9.24 -38.45
N ALA A 223 28.85 -10.02 -37.71
CA ALA A 223 29.02 -9.89 -36.27
C ALA A 223 29.54 -8.48 -35.94
N ALA A 224 28.71 -7.69 -35.26
CA ALA A 224 29.10 -6.45 -34.60
C ALA A 224 29.07 -6.69 -33.08
N PRO A 225 29.98 -6.08 -32.31
CA PRO A 225 29.92 -6.14 -30.85
C PRO A 225 28.56 -5.60 -30.40
N GLU A 226 27.97 -6.18 -29.36
CA GLU A 226 26.75 -5.68 -28.73
C GLU A 226 26.91 -4.18 -28.46
N ALA A 227 26.33 -3.37 -29.33
CA ALA A 227 26.10 -1.97 -29.04
C ALA A 227 25.15 -2.00 -27.85
N ALA A 228 25.66 -1.63 -26.68
CA ALA A 228 24.83 -1.32 -25.54
C ALA A 228 23.77 -0.33 -26.03
N VAL A 229 22.53 -0.80 -26.13
CA VAL A 229 21.38 0.10 -26.27
C VAL A 229 21.50 1.02 -25.05
N ASP A 230 21.68 2.32 -25.28
CA ASP A 230 21.77 3.29 -24.20
C ASP A 230 20.58 3.05 -23.28
N ALA A 231 20.86 2.59 -22.05
CA ALA A 231 19.83 2.39 -21.06
C ALA A 231 19.14 3.75 -20.87
N PRO A 232 17.80 3.81 -20.84
CA PRO A 232 17.09 5.07 -20.66
C PRO A 232 17.61 5.75 -19.39
N PRO A 233 17.73 7.09 -19.37
CA PRO A 233 18.16 7.81 -18.18
C PRO A 233 17.27 7.38 -17.01
N THR A 234 17.89 7.06 -15.87
CA THR A 234 17.17 6.57 -14.69
C THR A 234 17.20 7.59 -13.57
N VAL A 235 16.13 7.60 -12.78
CA VAL A 235 16.00 8.37 -11.54
C VAL A 235 15.85 7.40 -10.36
N ALA A 236 16.31 7.83 -9.18
CA ALA A 236 16.11 7.06 -7.96
C ALA A 236 14.66 7.24 -7.48
N LEU A 237 13.90 6.15 -7.46
CA LEU A 237 12.59 6.07 -6.85
C LEU A 237 12.73 5.57 -5.42
N VAL A 238 12.31 6.41 -4.48
CA VAL A 238 12.25 6.07 -3.06
C VAL A 238 10.83 5.63 -2.71
N GLU A 239 10.74 4.45 -2.12
CA GLU A 239 9.51 3.87 -1.62
C GLU A 239 9.78 3.42 -0.19
N GLY A 240 9.20 4.09 0.81
CA GLY A 240 9.47 3.81 2.23
C GLY A 240 10.95 3.75 2.56
N ARG A 241 11.46 2.55 2.94
CA ARG A 241 12.86 2.33 3.33
C ARG A 241 13.75 1.85 2.19
N ILE A 242 13.27 1.84 0.95
CA ILE A 242 14.04 1.32 -0.19
C ILE A 242 14.18 2.36 -1.29
N SER A 243 15.26 2.24 -2.05
CA SER A 243 15.51 3.01 -3.26
C SER A 243 15.81 2.06 -4.41
N THR A 244 15.30 2.37 -5.60
CA THR A 244 15.57 1.64 -6.85
C THR A 244 15.68 2.62 -8.01
N ALA A 245 16.48 2.30 -9.02
CA ALA A 245 16.48 3.03 -10.28
C ALA A 245 15.22 2.66 -11.08
N VAL A 246 14.56 3.67 -11.63
CA VAL A 246 13.48 3.52 -12.61
C VAL A 246 13.72 4.47 -13.77
N PRO A 247 13.21 4.21 -14.98
CA PRO A 247 13.40 5.13 -16.09
C PRO A 247 12.74 6.48 -15.80
N ASP A 248 13.41 7.56 -16.21
CA ASP A 248 12.91 8.91 -16.08
C ASP A 248 11.60 9.09 -16.88
N GLY A 249 10.69 9.90 -16.35
CA GLY A 249 9.40 10.18 -16.95
C GLY A 249 8.35 9.06 -16.86
N TRP A 250 8.65 7.91 -16.24
CA TRP A 250 7.64 6.88 -15.99
C TRP A 250 6.66 7.31 -14.89
N ALA A 251 5.37 7.04 -15.12
CA ALA A 251 4.32 7.43 -14.21
C ALA A 251 4.29 6.50 -12.99
N VAL A 252 4.37 7.07 -11.79
CA VAL A 252 4.33 6.33 -10.53
C VAL A 252 2.92 6.43 -9.93
N ARG A 253 2.32 5.29 -9.62
CA ARG A 253 1.03 5.22 -8.91
C ARG A 253 1.08 4.15 -7.84
N ARG A 254 0.50 4.41 -6.67
CA ARG A 254 0.32 3.36 -5.66
C ARG A 254 -0.98 2.60 -5.95
N VAL A 255 -0.89 1.29 -5.96
CA VAL A 255 -2.02 0.39 -6.09
C VAL A 255 -2.28 -0.24 -4.75
N THR A 256 -3.32 0.24 -4.08
CA THR A 256 -3.79 -0.28 -2.80
C THR A 256 -4.94 -1.26 -2.98
N ASP A 257 -5.72 -1.14 -4.05
CA ASP A 257 -6.91 -1.96 -4.28
C ASP A 257 -6.67 -3.11 -5.28
N GLY A 258 -7.49 -4.15 -5.16
CA GLY A 258 -7.50 -5.31 -6.08
C GLY A 258 -6.84 -6.57 -5.51
N PRO A 259 -6.81 -7.67 -6.29
CA PRO A 259 -6.19 -8.92 -5.86
C PRO A 259 -4.67 -8.81 -5.93
N GLY A 260 -4.02 -8.75 -4.77
CA GLY A 260 -2.56 -8.71 -4.64
C GLY A 260 -2.12 -7.85 -3.45
N SER A 261 -0.84 -7.91 -3.11
CA SER A 261 -0.27 -7.01 -2.10
C SER A 261 -0.31 -5.57 -2.61
N ALA A 262 -0.55 -4.61 -1.70
CA ALA A 262 -0.36 -3.20 -2.00
C ALA A 262 1.05 -2.98 -2.55
N ARG A 263 1.14 -2.24 -3.66
CA ARG A 263 2.37 -2.12 -4.45
C ARG A 263 2.44 -0.77 -5.11
N LEU A 264 3.66 -0.31 -5.36
CA LEU A 264 3.89 0.81 -6.25
C LEU A 264 3.95 0.28 -7.67
N GLU A 265 3.27 0.94 -8.60
CA GLU A 265 3.37 0.71 -10.03
C GLU A 265 4.11 1.87 -10.69
N VAL A 266 5.07 1.53 -11.54
CA VAL A 266 5.85 2.48 -12.34
C VAL A 266 5.64 2.09 -13.78
N ALA A 267 4.89 2.90 -14.53
CA ALA A 267 4.41 2.56 -15.86
C ALA A 267 5.01 3.47 -16.93
N ALA A 268 5.36 2.88 -18.08
CA ALA A 268 5.88 3.62 -19.22
C ALA A 268 4.81 4.58 -19.79
N PRO A 269 5.21 5.79 -20.22
CA PRO A 269 4.30 6.70 -20.91
C PRO A 269 3.80 6.08 -22.22
N GLY A 270 2.48 6.10 -22.46
CA GLY A 270 1.89 5.68 -23.73
C GLY A 270 1.89 4.16 -24.00
N GLU A 271 2.53 3.35 -23.16
CA GLU A 271 2.57 1.88 -23.28
C GLU A 271 1.99 1.20 -22.03
N PRO A 272 0.68 0.88 -22.02
CA PRO A 272 0.01 0.35 -20.82
C PRO A 272 0.47 -1.05 -20.39
N ALA A 273 1.29 -1.73 -21.20
CA ALA A 273 1.80 -3.08 -20.92
C ALA A 273 3.16 -3.08 -20.20
N ALA A 274 3.88 -1.95 -20.17
CA ALA A 274 5.21 -1.85 -19.60
C ALA A 274 5.14 -1.30 -18.16
N VAL A 275 5.20 -2.19 -17.18
CA VAL A 275 4.98 -1.84 -15.76
C VAL A 275 5.99 -2.54 -14.86
N LEU A 276 6.61 -1.77 -13.96
CA LEU A 276 7.32 -2.28 -12.80
C LEU A 276 6.42 -2.21 -11.57
N HIS A 277 6.34 -3.30 -10.81
CA HIS A 277 5.72 -3.35 -9.51
C HIS A 277 6.79 -3.39 -8.44
N LEU A 278 6.62 -2.61 -7.36
CA LEU A 278 7.50 -2.60 -6.21
C LEU A 278 6.72 -2.90 -4.94
N THR A 279 7.25 -3.80 -4.14
CA THR A 279 6.76 -4.14 -2.80
C THR A 279 7.93 -4.20 -1.83
N GLN A 280 7.67 -3.88 -0.58
CA GLN A 280 8.65 -4.05 0.48
C GLN A 280 7.98 -4.63 1.74
N ALA A 281 8.75 -5.41 2.50
CA ALA A 281 8.35 -5.88 3.82
C ALA A 281 9.58 -5.99 4.73
N ALA A 282 9.44 -5.70 6.01
CA ALA A 282 10.54 -5.90 6.95
C ALA A 282 10.77 -7.41 7.18
N VAL A 283 12.03 -7.83 7.11
CA VAL A 283 12.53 -9.16 7.47
C VAL A 283 13.78 -9.12 8.37
N PRO A 284 13.76 -8.43 9.54
CA PRO A 284 14.89 -8.42 10.47
C PRO A 284 15.43 -9.82 10.76
N GLY A 285 16.74 -10.02 10.54
CA GLY A 285 17.41 -11.30 10.75
C GLY A 285 17.05 -12.42 9.77
N GLY A 286 16.09 -12.20 8.85
CA GLY A 286 15.70 -13.17 7.84
C GLY A 286 16.71 -13.18 6.68
N ASP A 287 17.36 -14.32 6.48
CA ASP A 287 18.18 -14.55 5.28
C ASP A 287 17.31 -14.95 4.08
N LEU A 288 17.91 -14.89 2.88
CA LEU A 288 17.19 -15.19 1.65
C LEU A 288 16.55 -16.60 1.63
N PRO A 289 17.22 -17.67 2.13
CA PRO A 289 16.59 -19.00 2.27
C PRO A 289 15.36 -19.03 3.19
N ALA A 290 15.41 -18.38 4.36
CA ALA A 290 14.27 -18.32 5.28
C ALA A 290 13.09 -17.55 4.65
N VAL A 291 13.39 -16.46 3.95
CA VAL A 291 12.40 -15.71 3.16
C VAL A 291 11.83 -16.58 2.04
N ALA A 292 12.65 -17.37 1.34
CA ALA A 292 12.20 -18.26 0.27
C ALA A 292 11.23 -19.32 0.78
N ALA A 293 11.56 -20.01 1.87
CA ALA A 293 10.71 -21.03 2.46
C ALA A 293 9.34 -20.45 2.88
N THR A 294 9.37 -19.28 3.51
CA THR A 294 8.17 -18.57 3.97
C THR A 294 7.31 -18.11 2.80
N LEU A 295 7.92 -17.48 1.79
CA LEU A 295 7.24 -17.03 0.60
C LEU A 295 6.60 -18.21 -0.14
N HIS A 296 7.34 -19.31 -0.31
CA HIS A 296 6.81 -20.50 -0.98
C HIS A 296 5.56 -21.06 -0.30
N ALA A 297 5.56 -21.14 1.03
CA ALA A 297 4.40 -21.56 1.79
C ALA A 297 3.18 -20.66 1.54
N ALA A 298 3.37 -19.34 1.55
CA ALA A 298 2.30 -18.37 1.30
C ALA A 298 1.75 -18.45 -0.14
N LEU A 299 2.62 -18.60 -1.14
CA LEU A 299 2.18 -18.73 -2.54
C LEU A 299 1.33 -20.00 -2.76
N ARG A 300 1.59 -21.08 -2.00
CA ARG A 300 0.82 -22.34 -2.08
C ARG A 300 -0.58 -22.27 -1.46
N GLU A 301 -0.89 -21.26 -0.65
CA GLU A 301 -2.25 -21.04 -0.13
C GLU A 301 -3.21 -20.48 -1.20
N GLN A 302 -2.66 -20.01 -2.32
CA GLN A 302 -3.42 -19.40 -3.40
C GLN A 302 -3.92 -20.46 -4.39
N PRO A 303 -4.95 -20.15 -5.20
CA PRO A 303 -5.45 -21.08 -6.20
C PRO A 303 -4.32 -21.60 -7.13
N PRO A 304 -4.30 -22.91 -7.45
CA PRO A 304 -3.31 -23.47 -8.36
C PRO A 304 -3.24 -22.70 -9.69
N GLY A 305 -2.02 -22.46 -10.18
CA GLY A 305 -1.78 -21.74 -11.43
C GLY A 305 -1.69 -20.22 -11.31
N VAL A 306 -2.05 -19.62 -10.16
CA VAL A 306 -1.84 -18.17 -9.94
C VAL A 306 -0.37 -17.86 -9.75
N PHE A 307 0.36 -18.69 -9.00
CA PHE A 307 1.80 -18.55 -8.81
C PHE A 307 2.51 -19.80 -9.31
N VAL A 308 3.47 -19.61 -10.23
CA VAL A 308 4.20 -20.70 -10.90
C VAL A 308 5.69 -20.41 -10.96
N ASP A 309 6.48 -21.43 -11.33
CA ASP A 309 7.93 -21.34 -11.56
C ASP A 309 8.73 -20.74 -10.40
N PHE A 310 8.36 -21.11 -9.18
CA PHE A 310 9.07 -20.69 -7.99
C PHE A 310 10.50 -21.28 -7.97
N ASN A 311 11.51 -20.41 -7.92
CA ASN A 311 12.92 -20.76 -7.79
C ASN A 311 13.54 -20.01 -6.58
N PRO A 312 13.91 -20.73 -5.50
CA PRO A 312 14.42 -20.11 -4.27
C PRO A 312 15.88 -19.66 -4.34
N THR A 313 16.63 -20.08 -5.36
CA THR A 313 18.09 -19.93 -5.43
C THR A 313 18.55 -19.35 -6.77
N ASP A 314 17.73 -18.47 -7.35
CA ASP A 314 18.02 -17.85 -8.64
C ASP A 314 19.04 -16.71 -8.52
N ARG A 315 19.47 -16.17 -9.67
CA ARG A 315 20.22 -14.92 -9.75
C ARG A 315 19.63 -14.00 -10.81
N ARG A 316 19.45 -12.72 -10.43
CA ARG A 316 19.00 -11.65 -11.34
C ARG A 316 19.84 -10.41 -11.12
N ALA A 317 20.21 -9.72 -12.20
CA ALA A 317 21.16 -8.61 -12.16
C ALA A 317 22.40 -8.89 -11.27
N GLN A 318 22.96 -10.11 -11.38
CA GLN A 318 24.09 -10.59 -10.57
C GLN A 318 23.86 -10.67 -9.05
N ARG A 319 22.61 -10.61 -8.57
CA ARG A 319 22.25 -10.73 -7.16
C ARG A 319 21.53 -12.05 -6.86
N PRO A 320 21.80 -12.71 -5.72
CA PRO A 320 20.96 -13.80 -5.23
C PRO A 320 19.50 -13.33 -5.10
N ALA A 321 18.57 -14.10 -5.66
CA ALA A 321 17.16 -13.74 -5.64
C ALA A 321 16.26 -14.97 -5.59
N ILE A 322 15.04 -14.76 -5.11
CA ILE A 322 13.94 -15.71 -5.31
C ILE A 322 13.14 -15.22 -6.51
N THR A 323 12.80 -16.10 -7.44
CA THR A 323 11.98 -15.74 -8.61
C THR A 323 10.74 -16.61 -8.69
N TYR A 324 9.67 -16.04 -9.24
CA TYR A 324 8.44 -16.75 -9.55
C TYR A 324 7.61 -15.93 -10.55
N ARG A 325 6.58 -16.53 -11.12
CA ARG A 325 5.61 -15.83 -11.96
C ARG A 325 4.25 -15.79 -11.31
N GLU A 326 3.57 -14.65 -11.44
CA GLU A 326 2.17 -14.48 -11.08
C GLU A 326 1.34 -14.37 -12.36
N ILE A 327 0.38 -15.27 -12.53
CA ILE A 327 -0.52 -15.33 -13.68
C ILE A 327 -1.92 -14.99 -13.20
N ARG A 328 -2.46 -13.88 -13.71
CA ARG A 328 -3.86 -13.48 -13.50
C ARG A 328 -4.51 -13.12 -14.83
N PRO A 329 -5.86 -13.09 -14.90
CA PRO A 329 -6.54 -12.65 -16.12
C PRO A 329 -6.05 -11.27 -16.55
N GLY A 330 -5.41 -11.20 -17.72
CA GLY A 330 -4.93 -9.96 -18.32
C GLY A 330 -3.49 -9.54 -17.97
N ALA A 331 -2.76 -10.25 -17.10
CA ALA A 331 -1.36 -9.92 -16.80
C ALA A 331 -0.54 -11.14 -16.32
N GLU A 332 0.70 -11.22 -16.81
CA GLU A 332 1.75 -12.07 -16.24
C GLU A 332 2.82 -11.17 -15.62
N ILE A 333 3.11 -11.37 -14.34
CA ILE A 333 4.13 -10.62 -13.60
C ILE A 333 5.29 -11.56 -13.29
N ARG A 334 6.50 -11.18 -13.73
CA ARG A 334 7.73 -11.89 -13.38
C ARG A 334 8.33 -11.25 -12.14
N TRP A 335 8.22 -11.93 -11.00
CA TRP A 335 8.70 -11.42 -9.72
C TRP A 335 10.14 -11.83 -9.45
N THR A 336 10.91 -10.88 -8.94
CA THR A 336 12.24 -11.05 -8.36
C THR A 336 12.21 -10.50 -6.95
N VAL A 337 12.58 -11.33 -5.97
CA VAL A 337 12.60 -10.97 -4.55
C VAL A 337 14.02 -11.00 -4.04
N LEU A 338 14.42 -9.87 -3.44
CA LEU A 338 15.72 -9.62 -2.85
C LEU A 338 15.56 -9.45 -1.35
N VAL A 339 16.65 -9.66 -0.61
CA VAL A 339 16.76 -9.27 0.79
C VAL A 339 17.96 -8.34 0.91
N ASP A 340 17.73 -7.14 1.46
CA ASP A 340 18.76 -6.15 1.69
C ASP A 340 18.59 -5.55 3.10
N ASP A 341 19.59 -5.79 3.95
CA ASP A 341 19.68 -5.31 5.34
C ASP A 341 18.34 -5.38 6.13
N GLY A 342 17.74 -6.58 6.15
CA GLY A 342 16.50 -6.85 6.86
C GLY A 342 15.24 -6.31 6.18
N ILE A 343 15.28 -5.97 4.89
CA ILE A 343 14.11 -5.63 4.07
C ILE A 343 14.00 -6.60 2.90
N ARG A 344 12.82 -7.20 2.73
CA ARG A 344 12.46 -8.00 1.56
C ARG A 344 11.93 -7.04 0.50
N ILE A 345 12.58 -6.99 -0.66
CA ILE A 345 12.21 -6.12 -1.78
C ILE A 345 11.69 -7.00 -2.91
N GLY A 346 10.42 -6.86 -3.28
CA GLY A 346 9.83 -7.56 -4.41
C GLY A 346 9.68 -6.64 -5.61
N ILE A 347 10.30 -7.00 -6.74
CA ILE A 347 10.22 -6.29 -8.03
C ILE A 347 9.50 -7.18 -9.03
N GLY A 348 8.34 -6.74 -9.51
CA GLY A 348 7.52 -7.44 -10.49
C GLY A 348 7.62 -6.77 -11.84
N CYS A 349 7.96 -7.52 -12.89
CA CYS A 349 8.07 -7.00 -14.23
C CYS A 349 6.94 -7.48 -15.13
N VAL A 350 6.25 -6.53 -15.77
CA VAL A 350 5.20 -6.75 -16.76
C VAL A 350 5.59 -6.04 -18.05
N GLY A 351 5.44 -6.74 -19.17
CA GLY A 351 5.70 -6.20 -20.49
C GLY A 351 6.65 -7.07 -21.31
N PRO A 352 7.00 -6.60 -22.51
CA PRO A 352 7.65 -7.42 -23.51
C PRO A 352 9.14 -7.68 -23.16
N PRO A 353 9.81 -8.64 -23.81
CA PRO A 353 11.19 -9.04 -23.48
C PRO A 353 12.20 -7.89 -23.47
N GLU A 354 11.97 -6.86 -24.27
CA GLU A 354 12.82 -5.67 -24.42
C GLU A 354 12.92 -4.85 -23.12
N LEU A 355 11.97 -5.01 -22.17
CA LEU A 355 12.05 -4.41 -20.83
C LEU A 355 13.05 -5.10 -19.90
N SER A 356 13.71 -6.18 -20.32
CA SER A 356 14.65 -6.92 -19.47
C SER A 356 15.73 -6.00 -18.90
N ALA A 357 16.28 -5.07 -19.69
CA ALA A 357 17.31 -4.15 -19.22
C ALA A 357 16.81 -3.18 -18.14
N VAL A 358 15.56 -2.70 -18.28
CA VAL A 358 14.91 -1.84 -17.28
C VAL A 358 14.68 -2.62 -15.97
N CYS A 359 14.20 -3.86 -16.09
CA CYS A 359 14.02 -4.77 -14.96
C CYS A 359 15.35 -5.07 -14.25
N ASP A 360 16.39 -5.40 -15.00
CA ASP A 360 17.71 -5.69 -14.44
C ASP A 360 18.33 -4.46 -13.79
N ALA A 361 18.11 -3.26 -14.32
CA ALA A 361 18.55 -2.01 -13.70
C ALA A 361 17.83 -1.76 -12.36
N ALA A 362 16.51 -1.95 -12.30
CA ALA A 362 15.75 -1.84 -11.06
C ALA A 362 16.22 -2.90 -10.02
N ILE A 363 16.33 -4.16 -10.43
CA ILE A 363 16.80 -5.25 -9.56
C ILE A 363 18.23 -5.01 -9.07
N GLY A 364 19.13 -4.56 -9.95
CA GLY A 364 20.54 -4.33 -9.63
C GLY A 364 20.73 -3.16 -8.66
N SER A 365 19.90 -2.13 -8.76
CA SER A 365 20.00 -0.91 -7.95
C SER A 365 19.19 -0.93 -6.67
N ALA A 366 18.25 -1.87 -6.51
CA ALA A 366 17.35 -1.90 -5.36
C ALA A 366 18.07 -2.14 -4.02
N HIS A 367 17.99 -1.19 -3.10
CA HIS A 367 18.64 -1.29 -1.79
C HIS A 367 17.82 -0.61 -0.71
N ARG A 368 18.08 -0.96 0.55
CA ARG A 368 17.60 -0.27 1.72
C ARG A 368 18.33 1.07 1.86
N ILE A 369 17.56 2.13 2.07
CA ILE A 369 18.06 3.45 2.44
C ILE A 369 18.40 3.44 3.92
N ARG A 370 19.59 3.95 4.27
CA ARG A 370 20.08 4.02 5.65
C ARG A 370 19.60 5.25 6.38
#